data_AF-A0A355CEY1-F1
#
_entry.id   AF-A0A355CEY1-F1
#
_cell.length_a   1.000
_cell.length_b   1.000
_cell.length_c   1.000
_cell.angle_alpha   90.00
_cell.angle_beta   90.00
_cell.angle_gamma   90.00
#
_symmetry.space_group_name_H-M   'P 1'
#
loop_
_entity.id
_entity.type
_entity.pdbx_description
1 polymer ?
#
loop_
_entity_poly.entity_id
_entity_poly.type
_entity_poly.pdbx_seq_one_letter_code
_entity_poly.pdbx_strand_id
1 'polypeptide(L)' 'DADSEEESDFEELMWLTSFYHEEQEYAIYTPLDPFFILARINDDGQPELLSEEEFQRLEPLLPMLEDQFFDELE' A
#
# COMPACT_ATOMS: atom_id res chain seq x y z
N ASP A 1 28.48 -18.95 12.40
CA ASP A 1 27.82 -18.04 11.44
C ASP A 1 26.43 -18.56 11.16
N ALA A 2 25.52 -18.25 12.09
CA ALA A 2 24.09 -18.30 11.84
C ALA A 2 23.73 -16.85 11.48
N ASP A 3 23.76 -16.57 10.18
CA ASP A 3 23.13 -15.37 9.63
C ASP A 3 21.63 -15.64 9.80
N SER A 4 21.09 -15.22 10.92
CA SER A 4 19.67 -15.31 11.20
C SER A 4 18.97 -14.46 10.16
N GLU A 5 18.26 -15.10 9.23
CA GLU A 5 17.25 -14.50 8.38
C GLU A 5 16.08 -13.99 9.25
N GLU A 6 16.37 -13.05 10.14
CA GLU A 6 15.41 -12.12 10.71
C GLU A 6 15.31 -10.94 9.71
N GLU A 7 14.80 -11.20 8.50
CA GLU A 7 14.00 -10.21 7.76
C GLU A 7 12.70 -10.02 8.57
N SER A 8 12.77 -9.57 9.83
CA SER A 8 12.47 -8.21 10.21
C SER A 8 11.02 -7.87 9.80
N ASP A 9 10.11 -8.16 10.72
CA ASP A 9 8.77 -7.55 10.88
C ASP A 9 8.84 -6.00 11.06
N PHE A 10 9.82 -5.31 10.47
CA PHE A 10 9.87 -3.85 10.54
C PHE A 10 8.84 -3.29 9.56
N GLU A 11 7.82 -2.64 10.11
CA GLU A 11 6.85 -1.83 9.37
C GLU A 11 7.60 -0.87 8.43
N GLU A 12 7.37 -1.02 7.12
CA GLU A 12 7.93 -0.10 6.13
C GLU A 12 7.36 1.31 6.38
N LEU A 13 8.17 2.36 6.25
CA LEU A 13 7.77 3.74 6.57
C LEU A 13 7.93 4.67 5.36
N MET A 14 6.89 5.45 5.07
CA MET A 14 6.93 6.53 4.08
C MET A 14 7.35 7.85 4.74
N TRP A 15 8.39 8.50 4.19
CA TRP A 15 8.81 9.84 4.61
C TRP A 15 7.83 10.91 4.13
N LEU A 16 7.37 11.78 5.04
CA LEU A 16 6.45 12.87 4.71
C LEU A 16 7.17 14.22 4.63
N THR A 17 8.00 14.52 5.64
CA THR A 17 8.73 15.80 5.73
C THR A 17 9.81 15.74 6.80
N SER A 18 10.74 16.69 6.79
CA SER A 18 11.67 16.94 7.90
C SER A 18 11.73 18.42 8.25
N PHE A 19 12.03 18.69 9.51
CA PHE A 19 12.15 20.04 10.05
C PHE A 19 13.16 20.07 11.19
N TYR A 20 13.69 21.25 11.48
CA TYR A 20 14.57 21.46 12.61
C TYR A 20 13.80 22.10 13.78
N HIS A 21 14.08 21.64 14.98
CA HIS A 21 13.73 22.34 16.22
C HIS A 21 15.00 22.52 17.05
N GLU A 22 15.36 23.78 17.31
CA GLU A 22 16.68 24.17 17.79
C GLU A 22 17.80 23.67 16.84
N GLU A 23 18.71 22.84 17.33
CA GLU A 23 19.81 22.24 16.53
C GLU A 23 19.54 20.77 16.16
N GLN A 24 18.34 20.26 16.46
CA GLN A 24 17.97 18.87 16.22
C GLN A 24 17.06 18.76 14.99
N GLU A 25 17.40 17.85 14.09
CA GLU A 25 16.56 17.46 12.94
C GLU A 25 15.54 16.40 13.37
N TYR A 26 14.30 16.60 12.92
CA TYR A 26 13.19 15.68 13.06
C TYR A 26 12.63 15.33 11.68
N ALA A 27 12.17 14.09 11.52
CA ALA A 27 11.46 13.64 10.34
C ALA A 27 10.14 12.98 10.74
N ILE A 28 9.09 13.26 9.98
CA ILE A 28 7.76 12.67 10.17
C ILE A 28 7.61 11.58 9.11
N TYR A 29 7.25 10.39 9.58
CA TYR A 29 6.94 9.23 8.75
C TYR A 29 5.51 8.75 9.04
N THR A 30 4.94 8.03 8.08
CA THR A 30 3.73 7.22 8.27
C THR A 30 4.06 5.77 7.91
N PRO A 31 3.37 4.77 8.48
CA PRO A 31 3.37 3.42 7.94
C PRO A 31 3.14 3.44 6.42
N LEU A 32 3.94 2.67 5.70
CA LEU A 32 3.78 2.45 4.27
C LEU A 32 2.65 1.44 4.09
N ASP A 33 1.43 1.96 4.00
CA ASP A 33 0.27 1.16 3.65
C ASP A 33 0.27 0.88 2.13
N PRO A 34 0.26 -0.38 1.66
CA PRO A 34 0.16 -0.69 0.25
C PRO A 34 -1.14 -0.12 -0.34
N PHE A 35 -1.02 0.86 -1.24
CA PHE A 35 -2.17 1.38 -1.96
C PHE A 35 -2.42 0.58 -3.24
N PHE A 36 -3.58 -0.06 -3.34
CA PHE A 36 -3.99 -0.79 -4.53
C PHE A 36 -4.78 0.11 -5.49
N ILE A 37 -4.43 0.01 -6.78
CA ILE A 37 -5.21 0.63 -7.87
C ILE A 37 -5.96 -0.49 -8.58
N LEU A 38 -7.29 -0.42 -8.58
CA LEU A 38 -8.11 -1.33 -9.35
C LEU A 38 -8.11 -0.93 -10.83
N ALA A 39 -7.68 -1.86 -11.67
CA ALA A 39 -7.66 -1.72 -13.12
C ALA A 39 -8.34 -2.92 -13.78
N ARG A 40 -9.06 -2.65 -14.87
CA ARG A 40 -9.60 -3.68 -15.77
C ARG A 40 -8.59 -3.92 -16.88
N ILE A 41 -8.38 -5.18 -17.26
CA ILE A 41 -7.64 -5.50 -18.49
C ILE A 41 -8.57 -5.30 -19.69
N ASN A 42 -8.17 -4.45 -20.64
CA ASN A 42 -8.92 -4.21 -21.86
C ASN A 42 -8.70 -5.31 -22.92
N ASP A 43 -9.39 -5.21 -24.06
CA ASP A 43 -9.32 -6.20 -25.15
C ASP A 43 -7.90 -6.34 -25.74
N ASP A 44 -7.07 -5.30 -25.61
CA ASP A 44 -5.66 -5.29 -26.03
C ASP A 44 -4.71 -5.89 -24.97
N GLY A 45 -5.25 -6.38 -23.85
CA GLY A 45 -4.49 -6.96 -22.75
C GLY A 45 -3.78 -5.92 -21.87
N GLN A 46 -4.16 -4.64 -21.97
CA GLN A 46 -3.56 -3.54 -21.21
C GLN A 46 -4.41 -3.15 -20.00
N PRO A 47 -3.81 -2.77 -18.87
CA PRO A 47 -4.54 -2.26 -17.72
C PRO A 47 -5.13 -0.89 -18.03
N GLU A 48 -6.41 -0.72 -17.73
CA GLU A 48 -7.17 0.50 -17.85
C GLU A 48 -7.83 0.81 -16.49
N LEU A 49 -7.74 2.07 -16.06
CA LEU A 49 -8.37 2.51 -14.83
C LEU A 49 -9.89 2.35 -14.96
N LEU A 50 -10.53 1.87 -13.90
CA LEU A 50 -11.99 1.81 -13.84
C LEU A 50 -12.59 3.21 -13.93
N SER A 51 -13.72 3.32 -14.63
CA SER A 51 -14.56 4.50 -14.51
C SER A 51 -15.21 4.58 -13.12
N GLU A 52 -15.63 5.77 -12.72
CA GLU A 52 -16.33 6.01 -11.45
C GLU A 52 -17.55 5.09 -11.27
N GLU A 53 -18.36 4.89 -12.33
CA GLU A 53 -19.54 4.00 -12.28
C GLU A 53 -19.16 2.53 -12.07
N GLU A 54 -18.06 2.07 -12.65
CA GLU A 54 -17.57 0.71 -12.47
C GLU A 54 -17.02 0.51 -11.06
N PHE A 55 -16.30 1.50 -10.54
CA PHE A 55 -15.79 1.49 -9.18
C PHE A 55 -16.93 1.42 -8.15
N GLN A 56 -17.96 2.26 -8.29
CA GLN A 56 -19.13 2.24 -7.39
C GLN A 56 -19.89 0.91 -7.38
N ARG A 57 -19.87 0.16 -8.49
CA ARG A 57 -20.45 -1.20 -8.53
C ARG A 57 -19.60 -2.23 -7.78
N LEU A 58 -18.29 -1.98 -7.68
CA LEU A 58 -17.35 -2.85 -6.99
C LEU A 58 -17.19 -2.50 -5.51
N GLU A 59 -17.49 -1.26 -5.09
CA GLU A 59 -17.46 -0.82 -3.68
C GLU A 59 -18.05 -1.84 -2.69
N PRO A 60 -19.23 -2.45 -2.93
CA PRO A 60 -19.81 -3.41 -1.98
C PRO A 60 -19.01 -4.71 -1.83
N LEU A 61 -18.14 -5.02 -2.79
CA LEU A 61 -17.31 -6.22 -2.82
C LEU A 61 -15.89 -5.98 -2.29
N LEU A 62 -15.48 -4.71 -2.15
CA LEU A 62 -14.13 -4.35 -1.69
C LEU A 62 -13.77 -4.99 -0.34
N PRO A 63 -14.63 -5.01 0.69
CA PRO A 63 -14.25 -5.60 1.98
C PRO A 63 -13.86 -7.08 1.86
N MET A 64 -14.59 -7.84 1.03
CA MET A 64 -14.31 -9.26 0.81
C MET A 64 -13.03 -9.48 -0.01
N LEU A 65 -12.67 -8.52 -0.87
CA LEU A 65 -11.41 -8.54 -1.62
C LEU A 65 -10.24 -8.19 -0.69
N GLU A 66 -10.39 -7.13 0.11
CA GLU A 66 -9.41 -6.70 1.11
C GLU A 66 -9.06 -7.85 2.06
N ASP A 67 -10.05 -8.52 2.64
CA ASP A 67 -9.83 -9.69 3.52
C ASP A 67 -8.97 -10.77 2.83
N GLN A 68 -9.19 -11.04 1.54
CA GLN A 68 -8.40 -12.04 0.78
C GLN A 68 -7.00 -11.57 0.42
N PHE A 69 -6.80 -10.28 0.17
CA PHE A 69 -5.50 -9.73 -0.23
C PHE A 69 -4.58 -9.48 0.96
N PHE A 70 -5.12 -8.99 2.07
CA PHE A 70 -4.31 -8.70 3.26
C PHE A 70 -3.86 -9.97 3.98
N ASP A 71 -4.69 -11.04 3.98
CA ASP A 71 -4.30 -12.36 4.47
C ASP A 71 -3.13 -12.99 3.67
N GLU A 72 -2.90 -12.60 2.42
CA GLU A 72 -1.78 -13.08 1.59
C GLU A 72 -0.49 -12.23 1.74
N LEU A 73 -0.57 -11.06 2.39
CA LEU A 73 0.56 -10.16 2.61
C LEU A 73 1.17 -10.26 4.01
N GLU A 74 0.47 -10.86 4.99
CA GLU A 74 1.01 -11.30 6.28
C GLU A 74 1.77 -12.64 6.16
#